data_AF-A0A5P0ZTA2-F1
#
_entry.id   AF-A0A5P0ZTA2-F1
#
_cell.length_a   1.000
_cell.length_b   1.000
_cell.length_c   1.000
_cell.angle_alpha   90.00
_cell.angle_beta   90.00
_cell.angle_gamma   90.00
#
_symmetry.space_group_name_H-M   'P 1'
#
loop_
_entity.id
_entity.type
_entity.pdbx_description
1 polymer ?
#
loop_
_entity_poly.entity_id
_entity_poly.type
_entity_poly.pdbx_seq_one_letter_code
_entity_poly.pdbx_strand_id
1 'polypeptide(L)'
;YGASDDETTRNTKKAILAYGMKDAQASSANSLMIGDRMTDMEGGVQNGVHTLGVTYGFGDHQELADSGADYIVDSVTSISDGVKYFE
;
A
#
# COMPACT_ATOMS: atom_id res chain seq x y z
N TYR A 1 10.62 -6.45 1.07
CA TYR A 1 10.34 -7.41 -0.01
C TYR A 1 10.33 -6.65 -1.34
N GLY A 2 10.96 -7.17 -2.42
CA GLY A 2 11.09 -6.47 -3.72
C GLY A 2 10.57 -7.31 -4.89
N ALA A 3 10.82 -6.98 -6.16
CA ALA A 3 10.52 -7.94 -7.23
C ALA A 3 11.35 -9.24 -7.09
N SER A 4 10.99 -10.32 -7.77
CA SER A 4 11.91 -11.46 -7.94
C SER A 4 13.02 -11.10 -8.95
N ASP A 5 14.20 -11.69 -8.80
CA ASP A 5 15.35 -11.44 -9.70
C ASP A 5 15.06 -11.89 -11.13
N ASP A 6 14.15 -12.84 -11.32
CA ASP A 6 13.66 -13.30 -12.61
C ASP A 6 12.64 -12.35 -13.27
N GLU A 7 12.28 -11.25 -12.59
CA GLU A 7 11.27 -10.24 -12.96
C GLU A 7 9.90 -10.79 -13.40
N THR A 8 9.63 -12.07 -13.16
CA THR A 8 8.47 -12.79 -13.72
C THR A 8 7.59 -13.38 -12.63
N THR A 9 8.16 -13.93 -11.57
CA THR A 9 7.40 -14.66 -10.54
C THR A 9 6.71 -13.74 -9.53
N ARG A 10 7.30 -12.57 -9.22
CA ARG A 10 6.81 -11.64 -8.19
C ARG A 10 7.06 -10.20 -8.60
N ASN A 11 6.48 -9.77 -9.72
CA ASN A 11 6.71 -8.44 -10.28
C ASN A 11 5.55 -7.44 -10.07
N THR A 12 4.42 -7.87 -9.51
CA THR A 12 3.30 -6.98 -9.16
C THR A 12 3.32 -6.62 -7.67
N LYS A 13 2.81 -5.43 -7.32
CA LYS A 13 2.64 -5.02 -5.92
C LYS A 13 1.76 -6.00 -5.14
N LYS A 14 0.73 -6.55 -5.79
CA LYS A 14 -0.07 -7.63 -5.21
C LYS A 14 0.80 -8.82 -4.79
N ALA A 15 1.61 -9.36 -5.69
CA ALA A 15 2.44 -10.54 -5.43
C ALA A 15 3.54 -10.26 -4.39
N ILE A 16 4.15 -9.07 -4.45
CA ILE A 16 5.19 -8.66 -3.50
C ILE A 16 4.62 -8.56 -2.08
N LEU A 17 3.47 -7.91 -1.92
CA LEU A 17 2.81 -7.74 -0.63
C LEU A 17 2.31 -9.08 -0.07
N ALA A 18 1.64 -9.90 -0.88
CA ALA A 18 1.17 -11.23 -0.49
C ALA A 18 2.32 -12.11 0.04
N TYR A 19 3.46 -12.08 -0.65
CA TYR A 19 4.66 -12.79 -0.22
C TYR A 19 5.19 -12.27 1.12
N GLY A 20 5.32 -10.95 1.25
CA GLY A 20 5.82 -10.33 2.48
C GLY A 20 4.93 -10.61 3.69
N MET A 21 3.60 -10.51 3.54
CA MET A 21 2.66 -10.85 4.60
C MET A 21 2.75 -12.32 5.00
N LYS A 22 2.86 -13.23 4.03
CA LYS A 22 3.01 -14.66 4.31
C LYS A 22 4.29 -14.97 5.10
N ASP A 23 5.41 -14.39 4.70
CA ASP A 23 6.71 -14.56 5.35
C ASP A 23 6.71 -13.99 6.78
N ALA A 24 6.09 -12.82 6.97
CA ALA A 24 5.92 -12.19 8.29
C ALA A 24 4.81 -12.81 9.15
N GLN A 25 4.05 -13.79 8.62
CA GLN A 25 2.84 -14.34 9.26
C GLN A 25 1.81 -13.26 9.65
N ALA A 26 1.73 -12.18 8.87
CA ALA A 26 0.84 -11.05 9.11
C ALA A 26 -0.58 -11.34 8.60
N SER A 27 -1.60 -10.86 9.32
CA SER A 27 -2.98 -10.87 8.86
C SER A 27 -3.29 -9.61 8.06
N SER A 28 -4.12 -9.73 7.03
CA SER A 28 -4.50 -8.58 6.20
C SER A 28 -5.28 -7.53 7.00
N ALA A 29 -6.13 -7.98 7.94
CA ALA A 29 -6.91 -7.13 8.83
C ALA A 29 -6.07 -6.25 9.78
N ASN A 30 -4.82 -6.64 10.06
CA ASN A 30 -3.90 -5.87 10.91
C ASN A 30 -2.72 -5.32 10.09
N SER A 31 -2.89 -5.14 8.77
CA SER A 31 -1.86 -4.66 7.86
C SER A 31 -2.34 -3.41 7.13
N LEU A 32 -1.40 -2.51 6.86
CA LEU A 32 -1.62 -1.24 6.16
C LEU A 32 -0.59 -1.11 5.02
N MET A 33 -1.07 -0.88 3.80
CA MET A 33 -0.24 -0.53 2.65
C MET A 33 -0.11 0.99 2.56
N ILE A 34 1.10 1.52 2.70
CA ILE A 34 1.40 2.95 2.53
C ILE A 34 2.14 3.14 1.20
N GLY A 35 1.64 4.00 0.32
CA GLY A 35 2.25 4.23 -0.99
C GLY A 35 1.76 5.48 -1.69
N ASP A 36 2.50 5.91 -2.71
CA ASP A 36 2.30 7.17 -3.41
C ASP A 36 1.77 7.01 -4.84
N ARG A 37 1.56 5.77 -5.30
CA ARG A 37 1.08 5.48 -6.66
C ARG A 37 -0.14 4.57 -6.68
N MET A 38 -0.89 4.63 -7.79
CA MET A 38 -2.04 3.73 -8.04
C MET A 38 -1.70 2.26 -7.80
N THR A 39 -0.49 1.82 -8.20
CA THR A 39 -0.09 0.42 -8.07
C THR A 39 0.04 -0.03 -6.62
N ASP A 40 0.33 0.89 -5.70
CA ASP A 40 0.38 0.59 -4.26
C ASP A 40 -1.03 0.40 -3.71
N MET A 41 -1.96 1.29 -4.10
CA MET A 41 -3.36 1.23 -3.68
C MET A 41 -4.02 -0.04 -4.22
N GLU A 42 -3.92 -0.29 -5.52
CA GLU A 42 -4.43 -1.51 -6.15
C GLU A 42 -3.81 -2.77 -5.52
N GLY A 43 -2.50 -2.74 -5.21
CA GLY A 43 -1.80 -3.82 -4.55
C GLY A 43 -2.34 -4.10 -3.15
N GLY A 44 -2.65 -3.06 -2.38
CA GLY A 44 -3.26 -3.17 -1.05
C GLY A 44 -4.69 -3.70 -1.11
N VAL A 45 -5.54 -3.10 -1.95
CA VAL A 45 -6.93 -3.52 -2.17
C VAL A 45 -7.00 -5.00 -2.59
N GLN A 46 -6.16 -5.42 -3.53
CA GLN A 46 -6.13 -6.81 -4.01
C GLN A 46 -5.62 -7.82 -2.97
N ASN A 47 -4.98 -7.35 -1.90
CA ASN A 47 -4.56 -8.15 -0.75
C ASN A 47 -5.49 -8.02 0.46
N GLY A 48 -6.54 -7.20 0.37
CA GLY A 48 -7.49 -6.99 1.46
C GLY A 48 -6.86 -6.35 2.70
N VAL A 49 -5.85 -5.50 2.50
CA VAL A 49 -5.26 -4.67 3.55
C VAL A 49 -5.79 -3.25 3.44
N HIS A 50 -5.73 -2.49 4.53
CA HIS A 50 -6.01 -1.07 4.49
C HIS A 50 -5.00 -0.32 3.61
N THR A 51 -5.41 0.80 3.03
CA THR A 51 -4.56 1.60 2.14
C THR A 51 -4.45 3.07 2.60
N LEU A 52 -3.22 3.53 2.80
CA LEU A 52 -2.89 4.91 3.10
C LEU A 52 -2.10 5.51 1.93
N GLY A 53 -2.76 6.37 1.15
CA GLY A 53 -2.14 7.12 0.08
C GLY A 53 -1.30 8.28 0.63
N VAL A 54 -0.16 8.58 0.00
CA VAL A 54 0.65 9.76 0.32
C VAL A 54 0.91 10.62 -0.91
N THR A 55 0.62 11.92 -0.84
CA THR A 55 0.74 12.82 -2.01
C THR A 55 2.08 13.57 -2.09
N TYR A 56 2.96 13.40 -1.09
CA TYR A 56 4.31 13.97 -1.13
C TYR A 56 5.29 13.20 -2.04
N GLY A 57 4.82 12.11 -2.67
CA GLY A 57 5.55 11.32 -3.66
C GLY A 57 5.24 11.76 -5.09
N PHE A 58 4.95 10.79 -5.96
CA PHE A 58 4.74 11.02 -7.40
C PHE A 58 3.27 11.03 -7.85
N GLY A 59 2.37 10.35 -7.12
CA GLY A 59 0.94 10.36 -7.42
C GLY A 59 0.22 11.54 -6.76
N ASP A 60 -0.92 11.89 -7.31
CA ASP A 60 -1.79 12.93 -6.76
C ASP A 60 -3.00 12.34 -6.02
N HIS A 61 -3.76 13.22 -5.35
CA HIS A 61 -4.92 12.80 -4.58
C HIS A 61 -5.98 12.09 -5.43
N GLN A 62 -6.18 12.48 -6.69
CA GLN A 62 -7.19 11.88 -7.56
C GLN A 62 -6.76 10.46 -7.97
N GLU A 63 -5.50 10.28 -8.39
CA GLU A 63 -4.91 8.97 -8.71
C GLU A 63 -5.11 8.00 -7.54
N LEU A 64 -4.78 8.43 -6.32
CA LEU A 64 -4.84 7.59 -5.13
C LEU A 64 -6.28 7.26 -4.72
N ALA A 65 -7.18 8.25 -4.74
CA ALA A 65 -8.58 8.05 -4.41
C ALA A 65 -9.28 7.09 -5.39
N ASP A 66 -9.06 7.29 -6.70
CA ASP A 66 -9.66 6.44 -7.75
C ASP A 66 -9.12 5.00 -7.71
N SER A 67 -7.91 4.82 -7.19
CA SER A 67 -7.26 3.51 -7.06
C SER A 67 -7.61 2.78 -5.75
N GLY A 68 -8.46 3.37 -4.90
CA GLY A 68 -8.96 2.75 -3.67
C GLY A 68 -8.11 3.02 -2.43
N ALA A 69 -7.55 4.22 -2.28
CA ALA A 69 -7.03 4.69 -1.00
C ALA A 69 -8.16 4.84 0.03
N ASP A 70 -8.05 4.18 1.19
CA ASP A 70 -8.99 4.36 2.31
C ASP A 70 -8.80 5.73 2.97
N TYR A 71 -7.55 6.20 3.04
CA TYR A 71 -7.19 7.52 3.56
C TYR A 71 -5.97 8.10 2.82
N ILE A 72 -5.84 9.43 2.76
CA ILE A 72 -4.75 10.12 2.06
C ILE A 72 -4.16 11.20 2.96
N VAL A 73 -2.84 11.30 2.99
CA VAL A 73 -2.11 12.35 3.72
C VAL A 73 -1.08 13.06 2.84
N ASP A 74 -0.87 14.35 3.11
CA ASP A 74 -0.06 15.21 2.23
C ASP A 74 1.36 15.48 2.71
N SER A 75 1.74 14.93 3.87
CA SER A 75 3.08 15.12 4.42
C SER A 75 3.54 13.91 5.20
N VAL A 76 4.86 13.72 5.27
CA VAL A 76 5.49 12.69 6.09
C VAL A 76 5.09 12.83 7.56
N THR A 77 4.94 14.06 8.06
CA THR A 77 4.53 14.33 9.44
C THR A 77 3.11 13.87 9.75
N SER A 78 2.25 13.76 8.74
CA SER A 78 0.86 13.33 8.88
C SER A 78 0.67 11.81 8.83
N ILE A 79 1.71 11.01 8.51
CA ILE A 79 1.60 9.54 8.43
C ILE A 79 1.14 8.96 9.77
N SER A 80 1.71 9.45 10.88
CA SER A 80 1.36 8.98 12.23
C SER A 80 -0.13 9.18 12.53
N ASP A 81 -0.74 10.25 12.05
CA ASP A 81 -2.17 10.50 12.23
C ASP A 81 -3.00 9.68 11.24
N GLY A 82 -2.49 9.48 10.02
CA GLY A 82 -3.09 8.57 9.04
C GLY A 82 -3.11 7.11 9.49
N VAL A 83 -2.11 6.64 10.25
CA VAL A 83 -2.11 5.27 10.82
C VAL A 83 -3.20 5.13 11.89
N LYS A 84 -3.37 6.13 12.77
CA LYS A 84 -4.40 6.11 13.83
C LYS A 84 -5.83 6.08 13.30
N TYR A 85 -6.06 6.46 12.05
CA TYR A 85 -7.37 6.35 11.41
C TYR A 85 -7.88 4.90 11.34
N PHE A 86 -6.99 3.91 11.38
CA PHE A 86 -7.30 2.48 11.24
C PHE A 86 -7.25 1.70 12.57
N GLU A 87 -7.08 2.39 13.70
CA GLU A 87 -7.08 1.80 15.05
C GLU A 87 -8.49 1.65 15.65
#